data_AF-J3MR33-F1
#
_entry.id   AF-J3MR33-F1
#
_cell.length_a   1.000
_cell.length_b   1.000
_cell.length_c   1.000
_cell.angle_alpha   90.00
_cell.angle_beta   90.00
_cell.angle_gamma   90.00
#
_symmetry.space_group_name_H-M   'P 1'
#
loop_
_entity.id
_entity.type
_entity.pdbx_description
1 polymer ?
#
loop_
_entity_poly.entity_id
_entity_poly.type
_entity_poly.pdbx_seq_one_letter_code
_entity_poly.pdbx_strand_id
1 'polypeptide(L)'
;MDGQSPLPETRYWSEQPLDALSVIFSKLGAVEVLMGAGLVCHSWLHAAKVPVLWRTVEMLVCREMGSSFNRRGILNALGKVAVKRSNRQLDVLKCGGFATNELLTYVGHRSSSFLKSLYLDSCSKVTKRGFKQLIRKSPQLGDLVLKFCEKLRGNVYEAVAKACPRLRRLEVRRWISEDELLGIAAMHELRCLTLKGMVVRGGALAAIVDGCPHLELLDADGCVLLDVDDALRARCAVIDSLKLPSGFVAASDYDDYYFGREEDDDGGFEFNLVHNDYDYDEFGECNSYYYR
;
A
#
# COMPACT_ATOMS: atom_id res chain seq x y z
N MET A 1 -36.01 51.37 -31.54
CA MET A 1 -36.36 50.36 -30.53
C MET A 1 -35.21 49.39 -30.49
N ASP A 2 -34.17 49.72 -29.72
CA ASP A 2 -32.96 48.90 -29.60
C ASP A 2 -33.19 47.78 -28.58
N GLY A 3 -33.35 46.57 -29.10
CA GLY A 3 -33.39 45.35 -28.30
C GLY A 3 -31.97 44.82 -28.12
N GLN A 4 -31.28 45.27 -27.07
CA GLN A 4 -30.06 44.61 -26.61
C GLN A 4 -30.45 43.34 -25.83
N SER A 5 -30.15 42.19 -26.41
CA SER A 5 -30.12 40.91 -25.70
C SER A 5 -29.07 40.96 -24.58
N PRO A 6 -29.35 40.42 -23.38
CA PRO A 6 -28.36 40.38 -22.31
C PRO A 6 -27.20 39.47 -22.73
N LEU A 7 -25.98 39.98 -22.63
CA LEU A 7 -24.75 39.21 -22.83
C LEU A 7 -24.76 37.97 -21.91
N PRO A 8 -24.30 36.80 -22.38
CA PRO A 8 -24.24 35.62 -21.53
C PRO A 8 -23.36 35.91 -20.31
N GLU A 9 -23.88 35.69 -19.10
CA GLU A 9 -23.13 35.82 -17.85
C GLU A 9 -21.86 34.97 -17.95
N THR A 10 -20.73 35.63 -18.18
CA THR A 10 -19.43 34.98 -18.19
C THR A 10 -19.11 34.59 -16.75
N ARG A 11 -19.38 33.33 -16.38
CA ARG A 11 -18.93 32.79 -15.09
C ARG A 11 -17.40 32.79 -15.05
N TYR A 12 -16.83 33.74 -14.31
CA TYR A 12 -15.41 33.79 -14.01
C TYR A 12 -15.07 32.75 -12.93
N TRP A 13 -14.77 31.52 -13.35
CA TRP A 13 -14.33 30.44 -12.46
C TRP A 13 -13.07 30.79 -11.62
N SER A 14 -12.35 31.83 -12.00
CA SER A 14 -11.24 32.42 -11.24
C SER A 14 -11.66 33.14 -9.96
N GLU A 15 -12.92 33.58 -9.86
CA GLU A 15 -13.48 34.34 -8.72
C GLU A 15 -14.28 33.47 -7.75
N GLN A 16 -14.31 32.15 -7.96
CA GLN A 16 -14.93 31.22 -7.03
C GLN A 16 -14.29 31.34 -5.64
N PRO A 17 -15.08 31.33 -4.56
CA PRO A 17 -14.55 31.36 -3.21
C PRO A 17 -13.66 30.12 -2.98
N LEU A 18 -12.58 30.31 -2.21
CA LEU A 18 -11.59 29.27 -1.92
C LEU A 18 -12.24 27.99 -1.38
N ASP A 19 -13.36 28.11 -0.67
CA ASP A 19 -14.12 26.99 -0.12
C ASP A 19 -14.71 26.10 -1.22
N ALA A 20 -15.26 26.70 -2.29
CA ALA A 20 -15.83 25.95 -3.41
C ALA A 20 -14.74 25.20 -4.20
N LEU A 21 -13.61 25.85 -4.46
CA LEU A 21 -12.45 25.23 -5.12
C LEU A 21 -11.85 24.10 -4.27
N SER A 22 -11.81 24.27 -2.95
CA SER A 22 -11.34 23.23 -2.03
C SER A 22 -12.24 22.00 -2.07
N VAL A 23 -13.56 22.17 -2.12
CA VAL A 23 -14.50 21.04 -2.27
C VAL A 23 -14.28 20.32 -3.59
N ILE A 24 -14.08 21.04 -4.70
CA ILE A 24 -13.77 20.42 -5.99
C ILE A 24 -12.46 19.64 -5.92
N PHE A 25 -11.40 20.23 -5.36
CA PHE A 25 -10.09 19.58 -5.28
C PHE A 25 -10.09 18.38 -4.34
N SER A 26 -10.97 18.33 -3.33
CA SER A 26 -11.15 17.13 -2.49
C SER A 26 -11.66 15.90 -3.26
N LYS A 27 -12.19 16.10 -4.48
CA LYS A 27 -12.63 15.03 -5.39
C LYS A 27 -11.56 14.64 -6.40
N LEU A 28 -10.47 15.39 -6.50
CA LEU A 28 -9.34 15.11 -7.36
C LEU A 28 -8.25 14.37 -6.57
N GLY A 29 -7.47 13.53 -7.26
CA GLY A 29 -6.29 12.91 -6.66
C GLY A 29 -5.12 13.90 -6.54
N ALA A 30 -4.10 13.49 -5.78
CA ALA A 30 -2.93 14.34 -5.52
C ALA A 30 -2.19 14.73 -6.81
N VAL A 31 -2.15 13.84 -7.81
CA VAL A 31 -1.46 14.07 -9.08
C VAL A 31 -2.22 15.09 -9.92
N GLU A 32 -3.54 14.94 -10.04
CA GLU A 32 -4.42 15.81 -10.79
C GLU A 32 -4.40 17.24 -10.23
N VAL A 33 -4.33 17.38 -8.90
CA VAL A 33 -4.19 18.70 -8.27
C VAL A 33 -2.80 19.30 -8.50
N LEU A 34 -1.72 18.50 -8.40
CA LEU A 34 -0.35 19.03 -8.50
C LEU A 34 0.10 19.30 -9.94
N MET A 35 -0.39 18.52 -10.91
CA MET A 35 0.01 18.59 -12.32
C MET A 35 -1.07 19.16 -13.24
N GLY A 36 -2.28 19.40 -12.72
CA GLY A 36 -3.39 19.97 -13.49
C GLY A 36 -3.98 21.18 -12.80
N ALA A 37 -4.95 20.96 -11.91
CA ALA A 37 -5.79 22.03 -11.35
C ALA A 37 -4.96 23.14 -10.67
N GLY A 38 -3.95 22.78 -9.89
CA GLY A 38 -3.08 23.76 -9.21
C GLY A 38 -2.24 24.64 -10.14
N LEU A 39 -2.20 24.35 -11.45
CA LEU A 39 -1.44 25.09 -12.45
C LEU A 39 -2.31 26.03 -13.32
N VAL A 40 -3.62 26.03 -13.13
CA VAL A 40 -4.56 26.80 -13.97
C VAL A 40 -4.43 28.31 -13.76
N CYS A 41 -4.45 28.77 -12.51
CA CYS A 41 -4.31 30.19 -12.17
C CYS A 41 -3.88 30.37 -10.70
N HIS A 42 -3.60 31.61 -10.30
CA HIS A 42 -3.19 31.93 -8.92
C HIS A 42 -4.23 31.56 -7.86
N SER A 43 -5.51 31.77 -8.13
CA SER A 43 -6.61 31.43 -7.20
C SER A 43 -6.66 29.91 -6.97
N TRP A 44 -6.56 29.11 -8.04
CA TRP A 44 -6.53 27.66 -7.96
C TRP A 44 -5.25 27.16 -7.29
N LEU A 45 -4.10 27.77 -7.56
CA LEU A 45 -2.87 27.43 -6.85
C LEU A 45 -2.98 27.71 -5.34
N HIS A 46 -3.68 28.77 -4.94
CA HIS A 46 -3.92 29.08 -3.53
C HIS A 46 -4.82 28.03 -2.88
N ALA A 47 -5.95 27.70 -3.51
CA ALA A 47 -6.84 26.63 -3.06
C ALA A 47 -6.10 25.27 -2.98
N ALA A 48 -5.26 24.94 -3.96
CA ALA A 48 -4.48 23.72 -4.00
C ALA A 48 -3.43 23.61 -2.88
N LYS A 49 -3.14 24.68 -2.14
CA LYS A 49 -2.20 24.68 -1.01
C LYS A 49 -2.89 24.52 0.35
N VAL A 50 -4.22 24.54 0.41
CA VAL A 50 -4.95 24.43 1.68
C VAL A 50 -4.65 23.08 2.35
N PRO A 51 -4.14 23.05 3.60
CA PRO A 51 -3.68 21.81 4.23
C PRO A 51 -4.72 20.70 4.36
N VAL A 52 -6.01 21.06 4.51
CA VAL A 52 -7.10 20.09 4.66
C VAL A 52 -7.20 19.13 3.47
N LEU A 53 -6.84 19.59 2.26
CA LEU A 53 -6.82 18.77 1.04
C LEU A 53 -5.76 17.69 1.07
N TRP A 54 -4.71 17.88 1.86
CA TRP A 54 -3.52 17.03 1.89
C TRP A 54 -3.45 16.17 3.16
N ARG A 55 -4.56 16.08 3.92
CA ARG A 55 -4.69 15.11 5.01
C ARG A 55 -4.68 13.68 4.49
N THR A 56 -5.18 13.49 3.27
CA THR A 56 -5.14 12.22 2.55
C THR A 56 -4.36 12.41 1.26
N VAL A 57 -3.27 11.66 1.11
CA VAL A 57 -2.46 11.66 -0.12
C VAL A 57 -2.55 10.29 -0.74
N GLU A 58 -3.26 10.20 -1.86
CA GLU A 58 -3.46 8.97 -2.61
C GLU A 58 -2.85 9.07 -4.00
N MET A 59 -1.93 8.14 -4.31
CA MET A 59 -1.17 8.07 -5.56
C MET A 59 -0.93 6.59 -5.93
N LEU A 60 -1.98 5.86 -6.29
CA LEU A 60 -1.93 4.39 -6.47
C LEU A 60 -1.64 3.92 -7.90
N VAL A 61 -2.17 4.61 -8.90
CA VAL A 61 -2.04 4.22 -10.31
C VAL A 61 -2.03 5.50 -11.15
N CYS A 62 -0.87 5.88 -11.67
CA CYS A 62 -0.77 6.98 -12.64
C CYS A 62 -0.66 6.38 -14.03
N ARG A 63 -1.81 5.94 -14.58
CA ARG A 63 -1.90 5.33 -15.93
C ARG A 63 -1.48 6.28 -17.05
N GLU A 64 -1.58 7.59 -16.83
CA GLU A 64 -1.41 8.59 -17.89
C GLU A 64 0.04 9.02 -18.18
N MET A 65 1.03 8.53 -17.43
CA MET A 65 2.35 9.17 -17.41
C MET A 65 3.43 8.37 -18.15
N GLY A 66 3.24 8.03 -19.44
CA GLY A 66 4.28 7.59 -20.42
C GLY A 66 5.30 6.50 -20.00
N SER A 67 5.98 5.86 -20.95
CA SER A 67 6.93 4.78 -20.64
C SER A 67 8.24 5.29 -20.02
N SER A 68 8.56 4.70 -18.86
CA SER A 68 9.87 4.31 -18.36
C SER A 68 10.89 5.36 -17.86
N PHE A 69 11.55 5.01 -16.76
CA PHE A 69 12.64 5.67 -16.01
C PHE A 69 12.36 6.91 -15.13
N ASN A 70 11.66 7.97 -15.55
CA ASN A 70 11.51 9.18 -14.67
C ASN A 70 10.19 9.27 -13.87
N ARG A 71 9.21 8.39 -14.14
CA ARG A 71 7.91 8.40 -13.47
C ARG A 71 8.04 8.28 -11.94
N ARG A 72 8.94 7.41 -11.47
CA ARG A 72 9.20 7.22 -10.03
C ARG A 72 9.73 8.49 -9.37
N GLY A 73 10.71 9.15 -9.98
CA GLY A 73 11.33 10.37 -9.46
C GLY A 73 10.31 11.50 -9.34
N ILE A 74 9.51 11.69 -10.39
CA ILE A 74 8.42 12.68 -10.42
C ILE A 74 7.39 12.39 -9.33
N LEU A 75 6.85 11.18 -9.25
CA LEU A 75 5.85 10.82 -8.24
C LEU A 75 6.41 10.93 -6.82
N ASN A 76 7.69 10.60 -6.62
CA ASN A 76 8.35 10.79 -5.33
C ASN A 76 8.43 12.27 -4.94
N ALA A 77 8.81 13.14 -5.88
CA ALA A 77 8.84 14.58 -5.67
C ALA A 77 7.43 15.15 -5.39
N LEU A 78 6.43 14.72 -6.15
CA LEU A 78 5.02 15.08 -5.94
C LEU A 78 4.53 14.61 -4.56
N GLY A 79 4.87 13.39 -4.15
CA GLY A 79 4.59 12.87 -2.82
C GLY A 79 5.20 13.75 -1.72
N LYS A 80 6.46 14.18 -1.85
CA LYS A 80 7.09 15.12 -0.92
C LYS A 80 6.37 16.47 -0.89
N VAL A 81 5.94 17.00 -2.03
CA VAL A 81 5.17 18.27 -2.11
C VAL A 81 3.82 18.12 -1.42
N ALA A 82 3.09 17.04 -1.67
CA ALA A 82 1.81 16.74 -1.03
C ALA A 82 1.96 16.65 0.50
N VAL A 83 2.95 15.88 0.97
CA VAL A 83 3.29 15.77 2.39
C VAL A 83 3.67 17.13 2.98
N LYS A 84 4.41 17.96 2.26
CA LYS A 84 4.75 19.32 2.69
C LYS A 84 3.49 20.19 2.88
N ARG A 85 2.55 20.12 1.93
CA ARG A 85 1.28 20.87 1.96
C ARG A 85 0.33 20.41 3.07
N SER A 86 0.41 19.15 3.50
CA SER A 86 -0.35 18.65 4.67
C SER A 86 -0.06 19.40 5.97
N ASN A 87 1.04 20.15 6.04
CA ASN A 87 1.43 20.95 7.20
C ASN A 87 1.37 20.15 8.52
N ARG A 88 1.97 18.95 8.52
CA ARG A 88 2.00 18.00 9.65
C ARG A 88 0.65 17.36 10.01
N GLN A 89 -0.36 17.47 9.16
CA GLN A 89 -1.71 16.91 9.39
C GLN A 89 -2.01 15.72 8.46
N LEU A 90 -0.97 15.05 7.95
CA LEU A 90 -1.13 13.88 7.09
C LEU A 90 -1.72 12.71 7.91
N ASP A 91 -2.97 12.36 7.61
CA ASP A 91 -3.69 11.24 8.20
C ASP A 91 -3.47 9.95 7.39
N VAL A 92 -3.46 10.04 6.05
CA VAL A 92 -3.44 8.88 5.15
C VAL A 92 -2.40 9.08 4.05
N LEU A 93 -1.54 8.08 3.84
CA LEU A 93 -0.60 8.03 2.73
C LEU A 93 -0.76 6.71 1.97
N LYS A 94 -1.10 6.80 0.67
CA LYS A 94 -1.18 5.65 -0.23
C LYS A 94 -0.27 5.83 -1.43
N CYS A 95 0.66 4.90 -1.63
CA CYS A 95 1.65 4.95 -2.70
C CYS A 95 1.69 3.63 -3.50
N GLY A 96 1.62 3.73 -4.83
CA GLY A 96 1.77 2.60 -5.75
C GLY A 96 3.06 2.71 -6.58
N GLY A 97 3.99 1.77 -6.43
CA GLY A 97 5.17 1.61 -7.29
C GLY A 97 6.32 2.59 -7.08
N PHE A 98 6.09 3.76 -6.47
CA PHE A 98 7.09 4.85 -6.46
C PHE A 98 7.72 5.18 -5.11
N ALA A 99 7.19 4.67 -3.99
CA ALA A 99 7.73 5.02 -2.68
C ALA A 99 9.18 4.54 -2.52
N THR A 100 9.96 5.33 -1.78
CA THR A 100 11.37 5.04 -1.45
C THR A 100 11.61 5.26 0.03
N ASN A 101 12.72 4.73 0.55
CA ASN A 101 13.18 5.03 1.91
C ASN A 101 13.28 6.54 2.17
N GLU A 102 13.71 7.32 1.17
CA GLU A 102 13.82 8.77 1.29
C GLU A 102 12.45 9.42 1.50
N LEU A 103 11.41 8.99 0.75
CA LEU A 103 10.05 9.49 0.94
C LEU A 103 9.50 9.10 2.32
N LEU A 104 9.67 7.84 2.75
CA LEU A 104 9.24 7.42 4.08
C LEU A 104 9.97 8.18 5.19
N THR A 105 11.26 8.45 5.01
CA THR A 105 12.05 9.27 5.94
C THR A 105 11.53 10.70 5.97
N TYR A 106 11.18 11.27 4.82
CA TYR A 106 10.60 12.62 4.73
C TYR A 106 9.26 12.70 5.48
N VAL A 107 8.36 11.74 5.25
CA VAL A 107 7.08 11.60 5.99
C VAL A 107 7.35 11.45 7.48
N GLY A 108 8.32 10.59 7.83
CA GLY A 108 8.81 10.34 9.17
C GLY A 108 9.19 11.59 9.96
N HIS A 109 9.79 12.58 9.30
CA HIS A 109 10.21 13.84 9.93
C HIS A 109 9.11 14.91 9.98
N ARG A 110 8.10 14.83 9.10
CA ARG A 110 7.14 15.91 8.90
C ARG A 110 5.79 15.63 9.57
N SER A 111 5.27 14.42 9.48
CA SER A 111 3.86 14.15 9.79
C SER A 111 3.60 12.79 10.47
N SER A 112 4.65 12.08 10.89
CA SER A 112 4.54 10.71 11.41
C SER A 112 3.68 10.56 12.66
N SER A 113 3.65 11.56 13.55
CA SER A 113 2.84 11.52 14.78
C SER A 113 1.32 11.50 14.54
N PHE A 114 0.86 11.86 13.34
CA PHE A 114 -0.55 11.93 12.98
C PHE A 114 -0.97 10.88 11.94
N LEU A 115 -0.01 10.12 11.39
CA LEU A 115 -0.29 9.15 10.34
C LEU A 115 -1.14 8.00 10.91
N LYS A 116 -2.34 7.85 10.37
CA LYS A 116 -3.34 6.84 10.77
C LYS A 116 -3.42 5.68 9.79
N SER A 117 -3.15 5.93 8.50
CA SER A 117 -3.18 4.89 7.47
C SER A 117 -1.97 4.98 6.54
N LEU A 118 -1.35 3.83 6.30
CA LEU A 118 -0.24 3.66 5.37
C LEU A 118 -0.56 2.52 4.40
N TYR A 119 -0.60 2.83 3.11
CA TYR A 119 -0.76 1.87 2.03
C TYR A 119 0.46 1.93 1.12
N LEU A 120 1.14 0.79 0.95
CA LEU A 120 2.25 0.62 0.04
C LEU A 120 1.97 -0.56 -0.89
N ASP A 121 2.01 -0.31 -2.19
CA ASP A 121 1.80 -1.33 -3.22
C ASP A 121 2.95 -1.32 -4.20
N SER A 122 3.54 -2.48 -4.47
CA SER A 122 4.60 -2.68 -5.45
C SER A 122 5.82 -1.75 -5.24
N CYS A 123 6.09 -1.34 -3.99
CA CYS A 123 7.10 -0.35 -3.63
C CYS A 123 8.50 -0.97 -3.44
N SER A 124 9.12 -1.43 -4.53
CA SER A 124 10.39 -2.18 -4.52
C SER A 124 11.63 -1.44 -3.98
N LYS A 125 11.57 -0.11 -3.81
CA LYS A 125 12.68 0.72 -3.27
C LYS A 125 12.49 1.10 -1.79
N VAL A 126 11.48 0.53 -1.13
CA VAL A 126 11.31 0.62 0.33
C VAL A 126 11.96 -0.59 0.97
N THR A 127 12.94 -0.38 1.84
CA THR A 127 13.60 -1.45 2.59
C THR A 127 13.04 -1.55 4.00
N LYS A 128 13.22 -2.73 4.61
CA LYS A 128 12.94 -2.98 6.03
C LYS A 128 13.45 -1.87 6.95
N ARG A 129 14.66 -1.35 6.73
CA ARG A 129 15.24 -0.27 7.54
C ARG A 129 14.42 1.01 7.45
N GLY A 130 14.14 1.50 6.24
CA GLY A 130 13.38 2.73 6.03
C GLY A 130 11.94 2.61 6.52
N PHE A 131 11.30 1.46 6.28
CA PHE A 131 9.96 1.19 6.79
C PHE A 131 9.91 1.21 8.32
N LYS A 132 10.80 0.47 9.00
CA LYS A 132 10.85 0.46 10.47
C LYS A 132 11.13 1.83 11.08
N GLN A 133 11.91 2.68 10.40
CA GLN A 133 12.14 4.06 10.86
C GLN A 133 10.85 4.90 10.83
N LEU A 134 10.02 4.75 9.81
CA LEU A 134 8.72 5.42 9.75
C LEU A 134 7.76 4.87 10.81
N ILE A 135 7.66 3.54 10.92
CA ILE A 135 6.77 2.86 11.87
C ILE A 135 7.03 3.28 13.32
N ARG A 136 8.29 3.33 13.74
CA ARG A 136 8.66 3.80 15.09
C ARG A 136 8.23 5.23 15.41
N LYS A 137 8.02 6.06 14.39
CA LYS A 137 7.57 7.44 14.53
C LYS A 137 6.05 7.59 14.37
N SER A 138 5.32 6.51 14.10
CA SER A 138 3.90 6.52 13.74
C SER A 138 3.01 5.74 14.73
N PRO A 139 2.94 6.14 16.02
CA PRO A 139 2.21 5.39 17.05
C PRO A 139 0.68 5.44 16.89
N GLN A 140 0.16 6.33 16.04
CA GLN A 140 -1.27 6.47 15.74
C GLN A 140 -1.74 5.61 14.57
N LEU A 141 -0.84 4.83 13.96
CA LEU A 141 -1.17 4.01 12.81
C LEU A 141 -2.22 2.95 13.20
N GLY A 142 -3.38 3.03 12.55
CA GLY A 142 -4.51 2.13 12.74
C GLY A 142 -4.77 1.20 11.56
N ASP A 143 -4.26 1.56 10.38
CA ASP A 143 -4.51 0.86 9.12
C ASP A 143 -3.20 0.73 8.32
N LEU A 144 -2.79 -0.51 8.05
CA LEU A 144 -1.57 -0.82 7.31
C LEU A 144 -1.88 -1.79 6.19
N VAL A 145 -1.58 -1.39 4.95
CA VAL A 145 -1.74 -2.23 3.77
C VAL A 145 -0.41 -2.34 3.04
N LEU A 146 0.07 -3.58 2.87
CA LEU A 146 1.34 -3.90 2.21
C LEU A 146 1.10 -4.93 1.09
N LYS A 147 1.14 -4.48 -0.17
CA LYS A 147 0.97 -5.36 -1.35
C LYS A 147 2.27 -5.40 -2.14
N PHE A 148 2.71 -6.60 -2.51
CA PHE A 148 3.86 -6.81 -3.41
C PHE A 148 5.12 -6.02 -3.00
N CYS A 149 5.36 -5.88 -1.69
CA CYS A 149 6.52 -5.19 -1.13
C CYS A 149 7.59 -6.21 -0.68
N GLU A 150 8.36 -6.73 -1.62
CA GLU A 150 9.25 -7.89 -1.42
C GLU A 150 10.40 -7.65 -0.43
N LYS A 151 10.92 -6.42 -0.35
CA LYS A 151 12.02 -6.06 0.57
C LYS A 151 11.57 -5.82 2.02
N LEU A 152 10.29 -6.05 2.33
CA LEU A 152 9.72 -5.93 3.68
C LEU A 152 9.57 -7.29 4.38
N ARG A 153 10.65 -8.09 4.42
CA ARG A 153 10.66 -9.43 5.04
C ARG A 153 11.24 -9.47 6.46
N GLY A 154 11.05 -10.60 7.13
CA GLY A 154 11.53 -10.90 8.47
C GLY A 154 10.79 -10.08 9.53
N ASN A 155 11.46 -9.64 10.59
CA ASN A 155 10.78 -9.00 11.73
C ASN A 155 10.24 -7.56 11.52
N VAL A 156 9.63 -7.27 10.36
CA VAL A 156 8.89 -6.04 10.09
C VAL A 156 7.62 -5.98 10.95
N TYR A 157 6.82 -7.06 11.00
CA TYR A 157 5.57 -7.08 11.76
C TYR A 157 5.78 -7.00 13.27
N GLU A 158 6.84 -7.63 13.79
CA GLU A 158 7.24 -7.46 15.20
C GLU A 158 7.51 -5.99 15.54
N ALA A 159 8.16 -5.25 14.62
CA ALA A 159 8.40 -3.82 14.82
C ALA A 159 7.10 -3.00 14.74
N VAL A 160 6.14 -3.41 13.90
CA VAL A 160 4.81 -2.80 13.84
C VAL A 160 4.04 -3.06 15.13
N ALA A 161 3.97 -4.30 15.61
CA ALA A 161 3.30 -4.67 16.86
C ALA A 161 3.84 -3.86 18.05
N LYS A 162 5.17 -3.66 18.12
CA LYS A 162 5.82 -2.88 19.18
C LYS A 162 5.57 -1.36 19.09
N ALA A 163 5.49 -0.81 17.88
CA ALA A 163 5.45 0.65 17.68
C ALA A 163 4.03 1.21 17.47
N CYS A 164 3.08 0.40 17.00
CA CYS A 164 1.74 0.81 16.60
C CYS A 164 0.68 0.06 17.43
N PRO A 165 0.50 0.39 18.71
CA PRO A 165 -0.42 -0.33 19.60
C PRO A 165 -1.89 -0.13 19.24
N ARG A 166 -2.21 0.78 18.31
CA ARG A 166 -3.58 1.07 17.85
C ARG A 166 -3.91 0.44 16.50
N LEU A 167 -3.06 -0.45 15.98
CA LEU A 167 -3.27 -1.07 14.68
C LEU A 167 -4.50 -1.98 14.72
N ARG A 168 -5.51 -1.63 13.92
CA ARG A 168 -6.79 -2.34 13.84
C ARG A 168 -6.96 -3.10 12.53
N ARG A 169 -6.34 -2.63 11.46
CA ARG A 169 -6.43 -3.25 10.13
C ARG A 169 -5.05 -3.52 9.57
N LEU A 170 -4.84 -4.76 9.13
CA LEU A 170 -3.64 -5.20 8.43
C LEU A 170 -4.05 -5.99 7.19
N GLU A 171 -3.64 -5.52 6.01
CA GLU A 171 -3.73 -6.29 4.77
C GLU A 171 -2.32 -6.55 4.26
N VAL A 172 -2.01 -7.81 4.02
CA VAL A 172 -0.76 -8.23 3.41
C VAL A 172 -1.03 -9.12 2.20
N ARG A 173 -0.53 -8.69 1.05
CA ARG A 173 -0.56 -9.46 -0.20
C ARG A 173 0.85 -9.72 -0.69
N ARG A 174 1.44 -10.79 -0.16
CA ARG A 174 2.76 -11.35 -0.54
C ARG A 174 2.96 -12.65 0.24
N TRP A 175 4.02 -13.37 -0.12
CA TRP A 175 4.51 -14.49 0.66
C TRP A 175 5.14 -13.98 1.96
N ILE A 176 4.75 -14.56 3.10
CA ILE A 176 5.20 -14.23 4.46
C ILE A 176 5.61 -15.54 5.15
N SER A 177 6.68 -15.55 5.94
CA SER A 177 7.11 -16.74 6.69
C SER A 177 6.30 -16.97 7.98
N GLU A 178 6.41 -18.17 8.59
CA GLU A 178 5.77 -18.45 9.88
C GLU A 178 6.26 -17.50 11.00
N ASP A 179 7.56 -17.18 11.04
CA ASP A 179 8.11 -16.21 12.01
C ASP A 179 7.49 -14.81 11.88
N GLU A 180 7.19 -14.41 10.65
CA GLU A 180 6.53 -13.14 10.39
C GLU A 180 5.07 -13.14 10.84
N LEU A 181 4.36 -14.27 10.70
CA LEU A 181 3.00 -14.46 11.22
C LEU A 181 2.97 -14.37 12.75
N LEU A 182 3.97 -14.91 13.45
CA LEU A 182 4.12 -14.73 14.90
C LEU A 182 4.27 -13.25 15.28
N GLY A 183 4.95 -12.46 14.44
CA GLY A 183 5.01 -11.01 14.60
C GLY A 183 3.65 -10.32 14.44
N ILE A 184 2.74 -10.87 13.63
CA ILE A 184 1.37 -10.39 13.48
C ILE A 184 0.51 -10.80 14.67
N ALA A 185 0.70 -12.02 15.20
CA ALA A 185 0.01 -12.50 16.41
C ALA A 185 0.26 -11.62 17.65
N ALA A 186 1.36 -10.85 17.66
CA ALA A 186 1.65 -9.86 18.72
C ALA A 186 0.80 -8.56 18.64
N MET A 187 -0.11 -8.44 17.66
CA MET A 187 -0.94 -7.24 17.44
C MET A 187 -2.32 -7.36 18.11
N HIS A 188 -2.37 -7.21 19.43
CA HIS A 188 -3.57 -7.52 20.23
C HIS A 188 -4.83 -6.69 19.90
N GLU A 189 -4.69 -5.49 19.33
CA GLU A 189 -5.80 -4.59 18.96
C GLU A 189 -6.34 -4.81 17.53
N LEU A 190 -5.82 -5.83 16.83
CA LEU A 190 -6.17 -6.12 15.45
C LEU A 190 -7.62 -6.62 15.35
N ARG A 191 -8.38 -6.03 14.42
CA ARG A 191 -9.80 -6.33 14.15
C ARG A 191 -10.02 -6.90 12.75
N CYS A 192 -9.25 -6.44 11.77
CA CYS A 192 -9.32 -6.97 10.41
C CYS A 192 -7.93 -7.40 9.94
N LEU A 193 -7.82 -8.67 9.55
CA LEU A 193 -6.63 -9.24 8.95
C LEU A 193 -6.96 -9.84 7.60
N THR A 194 -6.28 -9.36 6.55
CA THR A 194 -6.34 -9.95 5.22
C THR A 194 -4.96 -10.45 4.82
N LEU A 195 -4.86 -11.73 4.50
CA LEU A 195 -3.67 -12.43 4.04
C LEU A 195 -3.97 -13.04 2.67
N LYS A 196 -3.24 -12.62 1.63
CA LYS A 196 -3.41 -13.11 0.24
C LYS A 196 -2.09 -13.62 -0.33
N GLY A 197 -2.13 -14.76 -1.01
CA GLY A 197 -0.96 -15.36 -1.67
C GLY A 197 0.07 -15.93 -0.70
N MET A 198 -0.39 -16.63 0.33
CA MET A 198 0.47 -17.23 1.36
C MET A 198 0.39 -18.75 1.37
N VAL A 199 1.44 -19.39 1.92
CA VAL A 199 1.40 -20.78 2.38
C VAL A 199 1.29 -20.76 3.91
N VAL A 200 0.16 -21.21 4.48
CA VAL A 200 -0.10 -21.07 5.92
C VAL A 200 -0.41 -22.43 6.54
N ARG A 201 0.44 -22.90 7.46
CA ARG A 201 0.08 -24.06 8.29
C ARG A 201 -0.94 -23.65 9.36
N GLY A 202 -1.85 -24.57 9.70
CA GLY A 202 -2.92 -24.31 10.68
C GLY A 202 -2.44 -23.77 12.03
N GLY A 203 -1.28 -24.24 12.51
CA GLY A 203 -0.69 -23.78 13.78
C GLY A 203 -0.32 -22.30 13.81
N ALA A 204 0.15 -21.73 12.70
CA ALA A 204 0.50 -20.30 12.64
C ALA A 204 -0.76 -19.41 12.65
N LEU A 205 -1.85 -19.88 12.01
CA LEU A 205 -3.12 -19.16 12.04
C LEU A 205 -3.77 -19.24 13.44
N ALA A 206 -3.66 -20.39 14.11
CA ALA A 206 -4.11 -20.54 15.50
C ALA A 206 -3.40 -19.54 16.42
N ALA A 207 -2.09 -19.35 16.27
CA ALA A 207 -1.34 -18.35 17.04
C ALA A 207 -1.84 -16.92 16.81
N ILE A 208 -2.26 -16.58 15.58
CA ILE A 208 -2.85 -15.27 15.28
C ILE A 208 -4.20 -15.10 15.97
N VAL A 209 -5.06 -16.12 15.91
CA VAL A 209 -6.38 -16.07 16.57
C VAL A 209 -6.23 -15.97 18.08
N ASP A 210 -5.30 -16.71 18.68
CA ASP A 210 -5.00 -16.65 20.11
C ASP A 210 -4.39 -15.29 20.52
N GLY A 211 -3.56 -14.70 19.66
CA GLY A 211 -2.87 -13.43 19.90
C GLY A 211 -3.72 -12.18 19.65
N CYS A 212 -4.76 -12.28 18.82
CA CYS A 212 -5.61 -11.15 18.40
C CYS A 212 -7.06 -11.34 18.90
N PRO A 213 -7.35 -11.09 20.20
CA PRO A 213 -8.65 -11.39 20.81
C PRO A 213 -9.81 -10.52 20.29
N HIS A 214 -9.52 -9.44 19.57
CA HIS A 214 -10.50 -8.52 19.01
C HIS A 214 -10.75 -8.71 17.52
N LEU A 215 -10.29 -9.84 16.95
CA LEU A 215 -10.38 -10.08 15.51
C LEU A 215 -11.84 -10.33 15.07
N GLU A 216 -12.37 -9.41 14.27
CA GLU A 216 -13.72 -9.44 13.70
C GLU A 216 -13.72 -10.04 12.28
N LEU A 217 -12.63 -9.81 11.53
CA LEU A 217 -12.48 -10.27 10.16
C LEU A 217 -11.13 -10.94 9.94
N LEU A 218 -11.15 -12.17 9.44
CA LEU A 218 -9.99 -12.90 8.97
C LEU A 218 -10.25 -13.39 7.55
N ASP A 219 -9.53 -12.80 6.59
CA ASP A 219 -9.57 -13.20 5.19
C ASP A 219 -8.22 -13.80 4.79
N ALA A 220 -8.17 -15.12 4.70
CA ALA A 220 -7.04 -15.90 4.21
C ALA A 220 -7.35 -16.59 2.86
N ASP A 221 -8.41 -16.16 2.16
CA ASP A 221 -8.80 -16.76 0.89
C ASP A 221 -7.69 -16.56 -0.17
N GLY A 222 -7.41 -17.56 -1.01
CA GLY A 222 -6.24 -17.56 -1.91
C GLY A 222 -4.89 -17.83 -1.22
N CYS A 223 -4.89 -18.38 -0.01
CA CYS A 223 -3.71 -19.02 0.56
C CYS A 223 -3.62 -20.48 0.07
N VAL A 224 -2.43 -20.86 -0.40
CA VAL A 224 -2.08 -22.17 -0.95
C VAL A 224 -1.65 -23.03 0.23
N LEU A 225 -2.41 -24.08 0.58
CA LEU A 225 -2.22 -24.94 1.78
C LEU A 225 -2.77 -24.31 3.06
N LEU A 226 -3.97 -24.74 3.47
CA LEU A 226 -4.46 -24.64 4.84
C LEU A 226 -5.00 -26.01 5.24
N ASP A 227 -4.27 -26.72 6.10
CA ASP A 227 -4.84 -27.85 6.83
C ASP A 227 -5.73 -27.28 7.94
N VAL A 228 -6.99 -27.03 7.58
CA VAL A 228 -7.99 -26.49 8.50
C VAL A 228 -8.51 -27.66 9.33
N ASP A 229 -7.88 -27.88 10.48
CA ASP A 229 -8.35 -28.83 11.48
C ASP A 229 -9.59 -28.30 12.23
N ASP A 230 -10.31 -29.20 12.90
CA ASP A 230 -11.51 -28.83 13.66
C ASP A 230 -11.17 -27.92 14.85
N ALA A 231 -9.93 -27.97 15.35
CA ALA A 231 -9.44 -27.09 16.40
C ALA A 231 -9.34 -25.63 15.93
N LEU A 232 -8.83 -25.39 14.72
CA LEU A 232 -8.76 -24.08 14.11
C LEU A 232 -10.16 -23.56 13.77
N ARG A 233 -11.07 -24.42 13.27
CA ARG A 233 -12.47 -24.03 13.07
C ARG A 233 -13.14 -23.61 14.37
N ALA A 234 -12.95 -24.37 15.45
CA ALA A 234 -13.51 -24.05 16.75
C ALA A 234 -12.98 -22.72 17.31
N ARG A 235 -11.68 -22.42 17.11
CA ARG A 235 -11.08 -21.13 17.50
C ARG A 235 -11.59 -19.96 16.67
N CYS A 236 -11.73 -20.17 15.36
CA CYS A 236 -12.25 -19.15 14.44
C CYS A 236 -13.76 -18.92 14.57
N ALA A 237 -14.50 -19.75 15.31
CA ALA A 237 -15.94 -19.59 15.51
C ALA A 237 -16.32 -18.29 16.25
N VAL A 238 -15.35 -17.65 16.90
CA VAL A 238 -15.50 -16.35 17.59
C VAL A 238 -15.43 -15.17 16.61
N ILE A 239 -14.98 -15.39 15.37
CA ILE A 239 -14.76 -14.34 14.36
C ILE A 239 -16.03 -14.13 13.54
N ASP A 240 -16.53 -12.88 13.48
CA ASP A 240 -17.76 -12.53 12.78
C ASP A 240 -17.71 -12.81 11.27
N SER A 241 -16.57 -12.54 10.63
CA SER A 241 -16.37 -12.71 9.19
C SER A 241 -15.10 -13.48 8.88
N LEU A 242 -15.23 -14.80 8.71
CA LEU A 242 -14.14 -15.69 8.33
C LEU A 242 -14.22 -16.05 6.84
N LYS A 243 -13.15 -15.76 6.09
CA LYS A 243 -12.95 -16.24 4.72
C LYS A 243 -11.69 -17.11 4.68
N LEU A 244 -11.87 -18.41 4.56
CA LEU A 244 -10.80 -19.38 4.36
C LEU A 244 -10.84 -19.86 2.89
N PRO A 245 -9.71 -20.28 2.32
CA PRO A 245 -9.68 -20.81 0.97
C PRO A 245 -10.58 -22.04 0.88
N SER A 246 -11.42 -22.07 -0.14
CA SER A 246 -12.45 -23.08 -0.34
C SER A 246 -11.94 -24.41 -0.93
N GLY A 247 -10.63 -24.62 -0.98
CA GLY A 247 -10.04 -25.87 -1.48
C GLY A 247 -8.53 -25.78 -1.66
N PHE A 248 -7.89 -26.93 -1.80
CA PHE A 248 -6.48 -27.04 -2.17
C PHE A 248 -6.28 -26.40 -3.55
N VAL A 249 -5.72 -25.19 -3.59
CA VAL A 249 -5.18 -24.63 -4.82
C VAL A 249 -3.79 -25.23 -4.97
N ALA A 250 -3.53 -25.97 -6.04
CA ALA A 250 -2.21 -26.53 -6.29
C ALA A 250 -1.20 -25.38 -6.43
N ALA A 251 0.02 -25.55 -5.92
CA ALA A 251 1.09 -24.57 -6.10
C ALA A 251 1.36 -24.24 -7.59
N SER A 252 0.95 -25.14 -8.50
CA SER A 252 1.05 -24.97 -9.95
C SER A 252 0.15 -23.89 -10.54
N ASP A 253 -0.92 -23.47 -9.85
CA ASP A 253 -1.71 -22.31 -10.30
C ASP A 253 -1.00 -20.96 -9.99
N TYR A 254 0.15 -21.02 -9.33
CA TYR A 254 1.08 -19.92 -9.08
C TYR A 254 2.41 -20.07 -9.87
N ASP A 255 2.48 -20.98 -10.87
CA ASP A 255 3.70 -21.31 -11.64
C ASP A 255 4.27 -20.16 -12.51
N ASP A 256 3.72 -18.95 -12.42
CA ASP A 256 4.24 -17.77 -13.14
C ASP A 256 5.34 -17.01 -12.38
N TYR A 257 5.84 -17.60 -11.28
CA TYR A 257 6.77 -16.98 -10.35
C TYR A 257 7.89 -17.94 -9.94
N TYR A 258 9.01 -17.93 -10.69
CA TYR A 258 10.21 -18.67 -10.31
C TYR A 258 11.10 -17.83 -9.39
N PHE A 259 11.75 -18.47 -8.40
CA PHE A 259 12.68 -17.80 -7.49
C PHE A 259 14.11 -17.82 -8.03
N GLY A 260 14.62 -16.65 -8.43
CA GLY A 260 16.03 -16.43 -8.71
C GLY A 260 16.80 -16.18 -7.40
N ARG A 261 17.97 -16.83 -7.25
CA ARG A 261 18.89 -16.64 -6.13
C ARG A 261 19.96 -15.61 -6.53
N GLU A 262 19.98 -14.45 -5.90
CA GLU A 262 21.06 -13.45 -6.05
C GLU A 262 21.64 -13.10 -4.68
N GLU A 263 22.92 -12.73 -4.61
CA GLU A 263 23.54 -12.27 -3.37
C GLU A 263 23.28 -10.76 -3.18
N ASP A 264 22.75 -10.37 -2.02
CA ASP A 264 22.53 -8.97 -1.66
C ASP A 264 23.86 -8.28 -1.31
N ASP A 265 23.91 -6.94 -1.46
CA ASP A 265 25.04 -6.07 -1.07
C ASP A 265 25.50 -6.22 0.41
N ASP A 266 24.67 -6.83 1.27
CA ASP A 266 24.96 -7.09 2.69
C ASP A 266 25.51 -8.51 2.94
N GLY A 267 25.84 -9.29 1.90
CA GLY A 267 26.32 -10.68 2.00
C GLY A 267 25.23 -11.69 2.40
N GLY A 268 23.97 -11.32 2.19
CA GLY A 268 22.80 -12.19 2.34
C GLY A 268 22.44 -12.88 1.02
N PHE A 269 21.51 -13.84 1.07
CA PHE A 269 20.92 -14.42 -0.12
C PHE A 269 19.51 -13.82 -0.35
N GLU A 270 19.30 -13.21 -1.52
CA GLU A 270 18.06 -12.62 -2.00
C GLU A 270 17.30 -13.69 -2.80
N PHE A 271 16.01 -13.82 -2.51
CA PHE A 271 15.07 -14.58 -3.33
C PHE A 271 14.25 -13.57 -4.14
N ASN A 272 14.59 -13.43 -5.43
CA ASN A 272 13.95 -12.54 -6.39
C ASN A 272 12.87 -13.29 -7.16
N LEU A 273 11.71 -12.65 -7.37
CA LEU A 273 10.66 -13.17 -8.23
C LEU A 273 11.05 -12.89 -9.69
N VAL A 274 11.34 -13.95 -10.44
CA VAL A 274 11.55 -13.90 -11.89
C VAL A 274 10.19 -14.16 -12.54
N HIS A 275 9.71 -13.22 -13.34
CA HIS A 275 8.58 -13.48 -14.23
C HIS A 275 9.04 -14.44 -15.33
N ASN A 276 8.22 -15.45 -15.64
CA ASN A 276 8.34 -16.14 -16.91
C ASN A 276 7.97 -15.15 -18.02
N ASP A 277 8.96 -14.46 -18.58
CA ASP A 277 8.83 -13.99 -19.95
C ASP A 277 8.93 -15.24 -20.84
N TYR A 278 7.85 -16.02 -20.91
CA TYR A 278 7.67 -16.91 -22.06
C TYR A 278 7.40 -16.00 -23.26
N ASP A 279 8.48 -15.59 -23.93
CA ASP A 279 8.38 -15.18 -25.34
C ASP A 279 7.92 -16.43 -26.10
N TYR A 280 6.60 -16.53 -26.31
CA TYR A 280 6.06 -17.46 -27.28
C TYR A 280 6.32 -16.89 -28.66
N ASP A 281 7.25 -17.50 -29.38
CA ASP A 281 7.36 -17.33 -30.82
C ASP A 281 6.02 -17.72 -31.46
N GLU A 282 5.69 -17.16 -32.64
CA GLU A 282 4.40 -17.28 -33.37
C GLU A 282 3.96 -18.73 -33.72
N PHE A 283 4.69 -19.74 -33.25
CA PHE A 283 4.44 -21.17 -33.43
C PHE A 283 4.38 -22.01 -32.14
N GLY A 284 4.51 -21.42 -30.94
CA GLY A 284 4.15 -22.10 -29.69
C GLY A 284 5.08 -23.23 -29.21
N GLU A 285 6.38 -23.20 -29.50
CA GLU A 285 7.36 -24.14 -28.92
C GLU A 285 8.25 -23.48 -27.85
N CYS A 286 8.44 -24.17 -26.72
CA CYS A 286 9.19 -23.69 -25.56
C CYS A 286 10.71 -23.94 -25.73
N ASN A 287 11.50 -22.88 -25.94
CA ASN A 287 12.96 -23.00 -26.05
C ASN A 287 13.63 -23.05 -24.67
N SER A 288 13.96 -24.26 -24.21
CA SER A 288 14.81 -24.46 -23.02
C SER A 288 16.29 -24.36 -23.40
N TYR A 289 16.87 -23.15 -23.41
CA TYR A 289 18.32 -23.00 -23.46
C TYR A 289 18.79 -21.80 -22.64
N TYR A 290 18.99 -21.98 -21.33
CA TYR A 290 20.09 -21.33 -20.60
C TYR A 290 20.43 -22.14 -19.34
N TYR A 291 21.74 -22.21 -19.04
CA TYR A 291 22.46 -22.93 -17.99
C TYR A 291 22.93 -24.37 -18.32
N ARG A 292 24.13 -24.39 -18.92
CA ARG A 292 25.18 -25.35 -18.60
C ARG A 292 26.23 -24.63 -17.75
#